data_AF-A0A7V9FCX1-F1
#
_entry.id   AF-A0A7V9FCX1-F1
#
_cell.length_a   1.000
_cell.length_b   1.000
_cell.length_c   1.000
_cell.angle_alpha   90.00
_cell.angle_beta   90.00
_cell.angle_gamma   90.00
#
_symmetry.space_group_name_H-M   'P 1'
#
loop_
_entity.id
_entity.type
_entity.pdbx_description
1 polymer ?
#
loop_
_entity_poly.entity_id
_entity_poly.type
_entity_poly.pdbx_seq_one_letter_code
_entity_poly.pdbx_strand_id
1 'polypeptide(L)'
;MGLAIVPLAVFVLGFSGTWSLREAFNEMIWFSAAWLGALAVIYGADVAGFGFLSTSPTGPGGGVAFLFGFAAMYYRRRAWKKEQIEKQRRMAEARARRAQQGIPDPTFLSNMGRAVRAARQHNRK
;
A
#
# COMPACT_ATOMS: atom_id res chain seq x y z
N MET A 1 -14.88 8.25 22.47
CA MET A 1 -13.46 8.27 22.01
C MET A 1 -13.03 7.00 21.25
N GLY A 2 -13.94 6.20 20.66
CA GLY A 2 -13.56 4.98 19.92
C GLY A 2 -13.29 5.16 18.41
N LEU A 3 -13.80 6.24 17.82
CA LEU A 3 -13.79 6.49 16.37
C LEU A 3 -12.39 6.75 15.79
N ALA A 4 -11.49 7.37 16.55
CA ALA A 4 -10.14 7.71 16.10
C ALA A 4 -9.17 6.51 16.09
N ILE A 5 -9.49 5.43 16.80
CA ILE A 5 -8.63 4.23 16.91
C ILE A 5 -8.71 3.39 15.64
N VAL A 6 -9.86 3.41 14.95
CA VAL A 6 -10.14 2.54 13.81
C VAL A 6 -9.19 2.80 12.62
N PRO A 7 -8.99 4.04 12.15
CA PRO A 7 -8.05 4.30 11.06
C PRO A 7 -6.60 3.95 11.44
N LEU A 8 -6.23 4.20 12.69
CA LEU A 8 -4.91 3.89 13.24
C LEU A 8 -4.64 2.38 13.28
N ALA A 9 -5.63 1.57 13.71
CA ALA A 9 -5.51 0.12 13.71
C ALA A 9 -5.37 -0.43 12.28
N VAL A 10 -6.12 0.12 11.33
CA VAL A 10 -6.00 -0.25 9.90
C VAL A 10 -4.66 0.17 9.32
N PHE A 11 -4.13 1.32 9.71
CA PHE A 11 -2.80 1.76 9.31
C PHE A 11 -1.70 0.80 9.80
N VAL A 12 -1.79 0.32 11.05
CA VAL A 12 -0.84 -0.66 11.61
C VAL A 12 -0.93 -2.00 10.87
N LEU A 13 -2.14 -2.48 10.55
CA LEU A 13 -2.36 -3.68 9.72
C LEU A 13 -1.88 -3.49 8.27
N GLY A 14 -1.99 -2.27 7.76
CA GLY A 14 -1.48 -1.87 6.46
C GLY A 14 0.05 -1.93 6.40
N PHE A 15 0.67 -1.36 7.43
CA PHE A 15 2.12 -1.27 7.56
C PHE A 15 2.77 -2.63 7.78
N SER A 16 2.19 -3.49 8.62
CA SER A 16 2.74 -4.84 8.89
C SER A 16 2.80 -5.73 7.65
N GLY A 17 1.90 -5.53 6.69
CA GLY A 17 1.83 -6.35 5.48
C GLY A 17 2.58 -5.81 4.26
N THR A 18 2.89 -4.51 4.23
CA THR A 18 3.51 -3.86 3.06
C THR A 18 4.92 -3.34 3.33
N TRP A 19 5.31 -3.13 4.61
CA TRP A 19 6.57 -2.50 5.02
C TRP A 19 6.83 -1.16 4.30
N SER A 20 5.78 -0.52 3.80
CA SER A 20 5.84 0.73 3.04
C SER A 20 4.87 1.73 3.67
N LEU A 21 5.42 2.80 4.24
CA LEU A 21 4.62 3.89 4.82
C LEU A 21 3.62 4.46 3.82
N ARG A 22 4.04 4.66 2.56
CA ARG A 22 3.19 5.20 1.50
C ARG A 22 2.02 4.28 1.19
N GLU A 23 2.25 2.98 1.11
CA GLU A 23 1.17 2.04 0.81
C GLU A 23 0.25 1.83 2.01
N ALA A 24 0.78 1.80 3.23
CA ALA A 24 -0.03 1.76 4.45
C ALA A 24 -0.97 2.97 4.57
N PHE A 25 -0.50 4.18 4.23
CA PHE A 25 -1.35 5.38 4.16
C PHE A 25 -2.42 5.25 3.06
N ASN A 26 -2.05 4.75 1.89
CA ASN A 26 -2.98 4.54 0.79
C ASN A 26 -4.07 3.53 1.17
N GLU A 27 -3.69 2.39 1.76
CA GLU A 27 -4.60 1.36 2.26
C GLU A 27 -5.57 1.91 3.33
N MET A 28 -5.07 2.74 4.25
CA MET A 28 -5.90 3.42 5.25
C MET A 28 -6.92 4.40 4.61
N ILE A 29 -6.51 5.16 3.60
CA ILE A 29 -7.39 6.09 2.88
C ILE A 29 -8.50 5.31 2.16
N TRP A 30 -8.15 4.23 1.44
CA TRP A 30 -9.13 3.40 0.74
C TRP A 30 -10.10 2.70 1.70
N PHE A 31 -9.61 2.21 2.84
CA PHE A 31 -10.46 1.69 3.90
C PHE A 31 -11.44 2.76 4.38
N SER A 32 -10.95 3.96 4.70
CA SER A 32 -11.75 5.04 5.26
C SER A 32 -12.80 5.54 4.26
N ALA A 33 -12.43 5.67 2.99
CA ALA A 33 -13.33 6.06 1.91
C ALA A 33 -14.46 5.03 1.72
N ALA A 34 -14.13 3.73 1.67
CA ALA A 34 -15.13 2.68 1.53
C ALA A 34 -16.00 2.52 2.79
N TRP A 35 -15.43 2.66 3.97
CA TRP A 35 -16.15 2.60 5.24
C TRP A 35 -17.15 3.76 5.39
N LEU A 36 -16.69 5.00 5.17
CA LEU A 36 -17.57 6.18 5.18
C LEU A 36 -18.61 6.13 4.05
N GLY A 37 -18.22 5.66 2.86
CA GLY A 37 -19.15 5.47 1.74
C GLY A 37 -20.24 4.46 2.06
N ALA A 38 -19.90 3.32 2.66
CA ALA A 38 -20.88 2.32 3.10
C ALA A 38 -21.80 2.86 4.20
N LEU A 39 -21.26 3.60 5.19
CA LEU A 39 -22.07 4.27 6.20
C LEU A 39 -23.03 5.30 5.58
N ALA A 40 -22.58 6.07 4.58
CA ALA A 40 -23.43 7.03 3.89
C ALA A 40 -24.56 6.35 3.11
N VAL A 41 -24.29 5.19 2.48
CA VAL A 41 -25.32 4.38 1.80
C VAL A 41 -26.32 3.81 2.81
N ILE A 42 -25.84 3.25 3.93
CA ILE A 42 -26.71 2.72 4.99
C ILE A 42 -27.59 3.83 5.58
N TYR A 43 -27.02 5.01 5.82
CA TYR A 43 -27.77 6.18 6.28
C TYR A 43 -28.81 6.64 5.25
N GLY A 44 -28.47 6.69 3.97
CA GLY A 44 -29.42 7.02 2.90
C GLY A 44 -30.58 6.02 2.81
N ALA A 45 -30.31 4.72 3.00
CA ALA A 45 -31.34 3.69 3.03
C ALA A 45 -32.28 3.84 4.26
N ASP A 46 -31.71 4.17 5.42
CA ASP A 46 -32.47 4.43 6.66
C ASP A 46 -33.42 5.63 6.49
N VAL A 47 -32.91 6.75 5.92
CA VAL A 47 -33.73 7.94 5.59
C VAL A 47 -34.82 7.62 4.55
N ALA A 48 -34.56 6.70 3.63
CA ALA A 48 -35.52 6.23 2.63
C ALA A 48 -36.58 5.25 3.21
N GLY A 49 -36.57 4.98 4.51
CA GLY A 49 -37.56 4.15 5.20
C GLY A 49 -37.28 2.64 5.11
N PHE A 50 -36.12 2.25 4.58
CA PHE A 50 -35.65 0.86 4.60
C PHE A 50 -35.05 0.57 5.98
N GLY A 51 -35.89 0.29 6.98
CA GLY A 51 -35.50 0.02 8.38
C GLY A 51 -34.75 -1.30 8.61
N PHE A 52 -33.90 -1.72 7.68
CA PHE A 52 -33.26 -3.05 7.67
C PHE A 52 -31.95 -3.12 8.47
N LEU A 53 -31.29 -2.00 8.79
CA LEU A 53 -30.07 -1.99 9.60
C LEU A 53 -29.93 -0.73 10.44
N SER A 54 -29.63 -0.89 11.74
CA SER A 54 -29.27 0.21 12.63
C SER A 54 -28.04 0.95 12.08
N THR A 55 -28.18 2.25 11.86
CA THR A 55 -27.17 3.23 11.42
C THR A 55 -26.09 3.52 12.46
N SER A 56 -26.17 2.91 13.64
CA SER A 56 -25.15 3.06 14.67
C SER A 56 -23.79 2.53 14.17
N PRO A 57 -22.69 3.30 14.32
CA PRO A 57 -21.34 2.86 13.95
C PRO A 57 -20.83 1.68 14.79
N THR A 58 -21.46 1.38 15.93
CA THR A 58 -21.21 0.17 16.74
C THR A 58 -22.30 -0.89 16.55
N GLY A 59 -23.29 -0.64 15.70
CA GLY A 59 -24.36 -1.57 15.36
C GLY A 59 -24.03 -2.47 14.16
N PRO A 60 -24.98 -3.33 13.75
CA PRO A 60 -24.79 -4.22 12.61
C PRO A 60 -24.43 -3.47 11.31
N GLY A 61 -24.94 -2.25 11.12
CA GLY A 61 -24.59 -1.40 9.97
C GLY A 61 -23.12 -0.95 9.98
N GLY A 62 -22.59 -0.61 11.16
CA GLY A 62 -21.17 -0.37 11.36
C GLY A 62 -20.32 -1.58 10.98
N GLY A 63 -20.71 -2.78 11.44
CA GLY A 63 -20.03 -4.04 11.10
C GLY A 63 -19.98 -4.32 9.60
N VAL A 64 -21.08 -4.10 8.88
CA VAL A 64 -21.13 -4.22 7.42
C VAL A 64 -20.22 -3.20 6.75
N ALA A 65 -20.24 -1.94 7.18
CA ALA A 65 -19.35 -0.91 6.65
C ALA A 65 -17.87 -1.27 6.86
N PHE A 66 -17.52 -1.87 8.00
CA PHE A 66 -16.17 -2.36 8.27
C PHE A 66 -15.72 -3.42 7.26
N LEU A 67 -16.59 -4.36 6.90
CA LEU A 67 -16.30 -5.38 5.89
C LEU A 67 -16.04 -4.75 4.52
N PHE A 68 -16.80 -3.73 4.12
CA PHE A 68 -16.54 -2.97 2.90
C PHE A 68 -15.19 -2.26 2.94
N GLY A 69 -14.83 -1.66 4.07
CA GLY A 69 -13.50 -1.08 4.29
C GLY A 69 -12.37 -2.10 4.10
N PHE A 70 -12.48 -3.26 4.74
CA PHE A 70 -11.47 -4.33 4.61
C PHE A 70 -11.42 -4.92 3.20
N ALA A 71 -12.56 -5.06 2.51
CA ALA A 71 -12.60 -5.52 1.13
C ALA A 71 -11.86 -4.54 0.20
N ALA A 72 -12.12 -3.23 0.34
CA ALA A 72 -11.42 -2.19 -0.43
C ALA A 72 -9.90 -2.22 -0.20
N MET A 73 -9.49 -2.34 1.07
CA MET A 73 -8.08 -2.51 1.45
C MET A 73 -7.45 -3.74 0.77
N TYR A 74 -8.14 -4.90 0.81
CA TYR A 74 -7.66 -6.14 0.20
C TYR A 74 -7.49 -6.02 -1.32
N TYR A 75 -8.48 -5.44 -2.02
CA TYR A 75 -8.39 -5.22 -3.47
C TYR A 75 -7.23 -4.30 -3.83
N ARG A 76 -7.04 -3.20 -3.08
CA ARG A 76 -5.93 -2.28 -3.32
C ARG A 76 -4.58 -2.95 -3.11
N ARG A 77 -4.42 -3.71 -2.03
CA ARG A 77 -3.21 -4.50 -1.77
C ARG A 77 -2.92 -5.50 -2.89
N ARG A 78 -3.94 -6.16 -3.43
CA ARG A 78 -3.80 -7.08 -4.56
C ARG A 78 -3.35 -6.36 -5.84
N ALA A 79 -3.93 -5.20 -6.14
CA ALA A 79 -3.52 -4.38 -7.28
C ALA A 79 -2.06 -3.93 -7.15
N TRP A 80 -1.67 -3.45 -5.96
CA TRP A 80 -0.30 -3.05 -5.68
C TRP A 80 0.71 -4.19 -5.84
N LYS A 81 0.40 -5.39 -5.33
CA LYS A 81 1.26 -6.57 -5.53
C LYS A 81 1.45 -6.90 -7.02
N LYS A 82 0.39 -6.81 -7.83
CA LYS A 82 0.49 -6.99 -9.29
C LYS A 82 1.40 -5.92 -9.92
N GLU A 83 1.22 -4.65 -9.55
CA GLU A 83 2.08 -3.56 -10.04
C GLU A 83 3.55 -3.77 -9.68
N GLN A 84 3.86 -4.28 -8.48
CA GLN A 84 5.23 -4.55 -8.06
C GLN A 84 5.87 -5.70 -8.85
N ILE A 85 5.14 -6.80 -9.06
CA ILE A 85 5.59 -7.92 -9.89
C ILE A 85 5.88 -7.43 -11.31
N GLU A 86 4.98 -6.61 -11.88
CA GLU A 86 5.17 -6.11 -13.23
C GLU A 86 6.31 -5.10 -13.32
N LYS A 87 6.50 -4.23 -12.32
CA LYS A 87 7.68 -3.35 -12.23
C LYS A 87 8.97 -4.14 -12.17
N GLN A 88 9.03 -5.21 -11.36
CA GLN A 88 10.20 -6.07 -11.29
C GLN A 88 10.47 -6.77 -12.62
N ARG A 89 9.42 -7.25 -13.29
CA ARG A 89 9.52 -7.84 -14.63
C ARG A 89 10.06 -6.85 -15.66
N ARG A 90 9.52 -5.63 -15.70
CA ARG A 90 10.03 -4.57 -16.60
C ARG A 90 11.48 -4.20 -16.32
N MET A 91 11.88 -4.17 -15.04
CA MET A 91 13.27 -3.95 -14.66
C MET A 91 14.18 -5.11 -15.08
N ALA A 92 13.73 -6.36 -14.97
CA ALA A 92 14.45 -7.54 -15.44
C ALA A 92 14.60 -7.53 -16.97
N GLU A 93 13.54 -7.19 -17.70
CA GLU A 93 13.55 -7.05 -19.16
C GLU A 93 14.47 -5.89 -19.60
N ALA A 94 14.43 -4.75 -18.90
CA ALA A 94 15.34 -3.63 -19.17
C ALA A 94 16.81 -3.99 -18.90
N ARG A 95 17.10 -4.78 -17.85
CA ARG A 95 18.44 -5.32 -17.59
C ARG A 95 18.88 -6.28 -18.67
N ALA A 96 18.01 -7.20 -19.11
CA ALA A 96 18.32 -8.13 -20.19
C ALA A 96 18.61 -7.41 -21.52
N ARG A 97 17.83 -6.38 -21.86
CA ARG A 97 18.09 -5.54 -23.04
C ARG A 97 19.41 -4.78 -22.95
N ARG A 98 19.75 -4.22 -21.78
CA ARG A 98 21.04 -3.54 -21.56
C ARG A 98 22.22 -4.50 -21.66
N ALA A 99 22.09 -5.72 -21.15
CA ALA A 99 23.11 -6.76 -21.27
C ALA A 99 23.36 -7.14 -22.74
N GLN A 100 22.31 -7.22 -23.56
CA GLN A 100 22.44 -7.44 -25.00
C GLN A 100 23.07 -6.25 -25.75
N GLN A 101 22.86 -5.02 -25.25
CA GLN A 101 23.47 -3.81 -25.80
C GLN A 101 24.92 -3.58 -25.34
N GLY A 102 25.49 -4.47 -24.52
CA GLY A 102 26.85 -4.33 -24.00
C GLY A 102 27.06 -3.15 -23.06
N ILE A 103 25.99 -2.52 -22.57
CA ILE A 103 26.08 -1.38 -21.65
C ILE A 103 26.34 -1.93 -20.24
N PRO A 104 27.48 -1.62 -19.60
CA PRO A 104 27.81 -2.14 -18.28
C PRO A 104 26.80 -1.65 -17.23
N ASP A 105 26.43 -2.56 -16.32
CA ASP A 105 25.42 -2.32 -15.31
C ASP A 105 25.83 -1.11 -14.42
N PRO A 106 25.00 -0.07 -14.22
CA PRO A 106 25.37 1.12 -13.44
C PRO A 106 25.82 0.80 -12.00
N THR A 107 25.34 -0.32 -11.45
CA THR A 107 25.79 -0.85 -10.15
C THR A 107 27.28 -1.19 -10.16
N PHE A 108 27.80 -1.76 -11.24
CA PHE A 108 29.21 -2.09 -11.41
C PHE A 108 30.10 -0.84 -11.40
N LEU A 109 29.72 0.20 -12.16
CA LEU A 109 30.45 1.48 -12.17
C LEU A 109 30.43 2.17 -10.80
N SER A 110 29.29 2.14 -10.10
CA SER A 110 29.17 2.70 -8.74
C SER A 110 30.02 1.93 -7.71
N ASN A 111 30.11 0.61 -7.86
CA ASN A 111 30.87 -0.26 -6.97
C ASN A 111 32.38 -0.13 -7.24
N MET A 112 32.79 -0.02 -8.51
CA MET A 112 34.16 0.34 -8.87
C MET A 112 34.55 1.71 -8.31
N GLY A 113 33.68 2.73 -8.45
CA GLY A 113 33.94 4.06 -7.90
C GLY A 113 34.05 4.10 -6.37
N ARG A 114 33.40 3.16 -5.66
CA ARG A 114 33.57 2.96 -4.22
C ARG A 114 34.86 2.21 -3.89
N ALA A 115 35.15 1.12 -4.62
CA ALA A 115 36.37 0.33 -4.43
C ALA A 115 37.64 1.15 -4.70
N VAL A 116 37.66 1.97 -5.75
CA VAL A 116 38.78 2.87 -6.07
C VAL A 116 38.99 3.93 -4.99
N ARG A 117 37.90 4.47 -4.42
CA ARG A 117 37.99 5.42 -3.29
C ARG A 117 38.52 4.76 -2.02
N ALA A 118 38.08 3.54 -1.71
CA ALA A 118 38.58 2.77 -0.58
C ALA A 118 40.07 2.44 -0.74
N ALA A 119 40.50 2.01 -1.93
CA ALA A 119 41.91 1.75 -2.23
C ALA A 119 42.80 3.00 -2.10
N ARG A 120 42.30 4.18 -2.52
CA ARG A 120 43.02 5.46 -2.37
C ARG A 120 43.17 5.89 -0.91
N GLN A 121 42.20 5.61 -0.06
CA GLN A 121 42.29 5.91 1.37
C GLN A 121 43.28 4.98 2.10
N HIS A 122 43.42 3.74 1.62
CA HIS A 122 44.34 2.77 2.21
C HIS A 122 45.82 3.02 1.84
N ASN A 123 46.08 3.70 0.72
CA ASN A 123 47.44 4.03 0.23
C ASN A 123 47.94 5.41 0.70
N ARG A 124 47.18 6.09 1.58
CA ARG A 124 47.53 7.39 2.20
C ARG A 124 47.89 7.27 3.69
N LYS A 125 47.95 6.06 4.21
CA LYS A 125 48.48 5.72 5.54
C LYS A 125 49.79 4.97 5.36
#